data_AF-A0A511T854-F1
#
_entry.id   AF-A0A511T854-F1
#
_cell.length_a   1.000
_cell.length_b   1.000
_cell.length_c   1.000
_cell.angle_alpha   90.00
_cell.angle_beta   90.00
_cell.angle_gamma   90.00
#
_symmetry.space_group_name_H-M   'P 1'
#
loop_
_entity.id
_entity.type
_entity.pdbx_description
1 polymer ?
#
loop_
_entity_poly.entity_id
_entity_poly.type
_entity_poly.pdbx_seq_one_letter_code
_entity_poly.pdbx_strand_id
1 'polypeptide(L)'
;MSRGLSLRLSAALAVLVPVVGVAGGVEDAKRLVSLEVSDGERETLRQGLASAPFAEVAPALLPTLVEGPGVSPSPCEPLLAGARSPRSKAFCAAQAVWSEQLARGEASARADVLVKLLASAKEARTVSFLLTDVCVEAGWSPRAEAMVARVRDAGVAPEQAANCLLLRGDVSKHLPAALRVVKRAEPGLPRTWRRSQVYLSVFNIGDRVHELAAARRNELVDYGFHLLAQDEAEGASDAAYFTARYLGFVLKVPGEFAPDSTLEKYQGPHGLTPRYFADTVKNALHWREASRPWSSRRELGDSAGRPVPRR
;
A
#
# COMPACT_ATOMS: atom_id res chain seq x y z
N MET A 1 -4.69 -86.22 -14.57
CA MET A 1 -3.84 -85.12 -14.06
C MET A 1 -3.81 -84.05 -15.15
N SER A 2 -4.72 -83.08 -15.17
CA SER A 2 -4.84 -81.88 -14.33
C SER A 2 -4.34 -80.64 -15.07
N ARG A 3 -5.26 -79.69 -15.27
CA ARG A 3 -5.10 -78.25 -15.57
C ARG A 3 -4.80 -77.91 -17.04
N GLY A 4 -5.51 -77.00 -17.72
CA GLY A 4 -6.45 -75.96 -17.30
C GLY A 4 -5.93 -74.56 -17.67
N LEU A 5 -6.86 -73.69 -18.10
CA LEU A 5 -6.76 -72.22 -18.24
C LEU A 5 -5.94 -71.67 -19.42
N SER A 6 -6.29 -70.56 -20.07
CA SER A 6 -7.51 -69.73 -20.10
C SER A 6 -7.28 -68.68 -21.20
N LEU A 7 -8.34 -68.34 -21.93
CA LEU A 7 -8.42 -67.13 -22.74
C LEU A 7 -8.00 -65.90 -21.92
N ARG A 8 -7.22 -65.00 -22.52
CA ARG A 8 -7.20 -63.57 -22.13
C ARG A 8 -7.62 -62.73 -23.32
N LEU A 9 -8.91 -62.42 -23.37
CA LEU A 9 -9.42 -61.23 -24.06
C LEU A 9 -8.75 -60.01 -23.43
N SER A 10 -7.91 -59.32 -24.19
CA SER A 10 -7.50 -57.96 -23.85
C SER A 10 -8.61 -57.02 -24.32
N ALA A 11 -9.55 -56.74 -23.41
CA ALA A 11 -10.49 -55.65 -23.58
C ALA A 11 -9.70 -54.34 -23.53
N ALA A 12 -9.68 -53.61 -24.65
CA ALA A 12 -9.25 -52.24 -24.71
C ALA A 12 -10.15 -51.42 -23.79
N LEU A 13 -9.67 -51.11 -22.60
CA LEU A 13 -10.29 -50.14 -21.70
C LEU A 13 -10.07 -48.77 -22.35
N ALA A 14 -11.07 -48.30 -23.10
CA ALA A 14 -11.18 -46.91 -23.48
C ALA A 14 -11.28 -46.11 -22.16
N VAL A 15 -10.15 -45.56 -21.71
CA VAL A 15 -10.13 -44.53 -20.69
C VAL A 15 -10.89 -43.36 -21.29
N LEU A 16 -12.16 -43.24 -20.89
CA LEU A 16 -12.93 -42.02 -20.95
C LEU A 16 -12.17 -40.97 -20.12
N VAL A 17 -11.21 -40.31 -20.75
CA VAL A 17 -10.75 -39.01 -20.30
C VAL A 17 -12.00 -38.14 -20.32
N PRO A 18 -12.50 -37.64 -19.18
CA PRO A 18 -13.56 -36.66 -19.23
C PRO A 18 -13.02 -35.54 -20.11
N VAL A 19 -13.72 -35.25 -21.19
CA VAL A 19 -13.56 -34.00 -21.92
C VAL A 19 -13.90 -32.94 -20.90
N VAL A 20 -12.89 -32.49 -20.17
CA VAL A 20 -12.94 -31.27 -19.37
C VAL A 20 -13.17 -30.22 -20.42
N GLY A 21 -14.44 -29.87 -20.64
CA GLY A 21 -14.81 -28.69 -21.39
C GLY A 21 -13.95 -27.55 -20.87
N VAL A 22 -13.45 -26.71 -21.77
CA VAL A 22 -12.57 -25.59 -21.45
C VAL A 22 -13.33 -24.64 -20.52
N ALA A 23 -13.35 -24.99 -19.23
CA ALA A 23 -13.87 -24.23 -18.12
C ALA A 23 -12.72 -23.32 -17.70
N GLY A 24 -12.94 -22.01 -17.80
CA GLY A 24 -11.88 -21.03 -17.74
C GLY A 24 -12.27 -19.68 -18.32
N GLY A 25 -13.52 -19.25 -18.11
CA GLY A 25 -14.03 -18.01 -18.67
C GLY A 25 -14.77 -17.12 -17.67
N VAL A 26 -15.36 -16.05 -18.19
CA VAL A 26 -16.11 -15.05 -17.41
C VAL A 26 -17.25 -15.67 -16.58
N GLU A 27 -17.99 -16.63 -17.15
CA GLU A 27 -19.12 -17.26 -16.47
C GLU A 27 -18.68 -18.14 -15.28
N ASP A 28 -17.56 -18.85 -15.42
CA ASP A 28 -16.96 -19.61 -14.32
C ASP A 28 -16.47 -18.67 -13.22
N ALA A 29 -15.92 -17.51 -13.57
CA ALA A 29 -15.51 -16.49 -12.60
C ALA A 29 -16.71 -15.89 -11.85
N LYS A 30 -17.83 -15.61 -12.55
CA LYS A 30 -19.08 -15.18 -11.92
C LYS A 30 -19.65 -16.27 -11.00
N ARG A 31 -19.59 -17.53 -11.44
CA ARG A 31 -20.03 -18.68 -10.64
C ARG A 31 -19.16 -18.84 -9.40
N LEU A 32 -17.83 -18.71 -9.54
CA LEU A 32 -16.88 -18.78 -8.43
C LEU A 32 -17.21 -17.80 -7.30
N VAL A 33 -17.70 -16.60 -7.62
CA VAL A 33 -18.03 -15.58 -6.60
C VAL A 33 -19.48 -15.62 -6.13
N SER A 34 -20.32 -16.48 -6.71
CA SER A 34 -21.70 -16.66 -6.26
C SER A 34 -21.76 -17.21 -4.83
N LEU A 35 -22.77 -16.79 -4.07
CA LEU A 35 -23.02 -17.26 -2.70
C LEU A 35 -23.72 -18.62 -2.66
N GLU A 36 -24.26 -19.09 -3.79
CA GLU A 36 -25.06 -20.32 -3.90
C GLU A 36 -24.23 -21.56 -4.27
N VAL A 37 -22.93 -21.37 -4.52
CA VAL A 37 -22.04 -22.42 -4.99
C VAL A 37 -21.47 -23.23 -3.84
N SER A 38 -21.54 -24.55 -3.97
CA SER A 38 -20.99 -25.50 -3.01
C SER A 38 -19.47 -25.40 -2.90
N ASP A 39 -18.89 -25.86 -1.79
CA ASP A 39 -17.44 -25.80 -1.57
C ASP A 39 -16.67 -26.61 -2.64
N GLY A 40 -17.13 -27.82 -2.97
CA GLY A 40 -16.47 -28.66 -3.98
C GLY A 40 -16.52 -28.08 -5.39
N GLU A 41 -17.65 -27.48 -5.78
CA GLU A 41 -17.78 -26.77 -7.05
C GLU A 41 -16.86 -25.54 -7.06
N ARG A 42 -16.79 -24.77 -5.97
CA ARG A 42 -15.92 -23.59 -5.87
C ARG A 42 -14.44 -23.94 -6.02
N GLU A 43 -13.99 -25.02 -5.39
CA GLU A 43 -12.60 -25.48 -5.53
C GLU A 43 -12.29 -25.91 -6.98
N THR A 44 -13.24 -26.60 -7.63
CA THR A 44 -13.10 -27.01 -9.03
C THR A 44 -13.00 -25.78 -9.96
N LEU A 45 -13.89 -24.80 -9.76
CA LEU A 45 -13.86 -23.53 -10.50
C LEU A 45 -12.55 -22.77 -10.27
N ARG A 46 -12.06 -22.72 -9.03
CA ARG A 46 -10.79 -22.06 -8.67
C ARG A 46 -9.63 -22.66 -9.45
N GLN A 47 -9.53 -23.99 -9.48
CA GLN A 47 -8.47 -24.71 -10.20
C GLN A 47 -8.58 -24.51 -11.71
N GLY A 48 -9.79 -24.55 -12.28
CA GLY A 48 -10.02 -24.30 -13.71
C GLY A 48 -9.67 -22.87 -14.14
N LEU A 49 -10.04 -21.89 -13.32
CA LEU A 49 -9.75 -20.48 -13.57
C LEU A 49 -8.27 -20.11 -13.43
N ALA A 50 -7.43 -20.99 -12.85
CA ALA A 50 -6.01 -20.72 -12.66
C ALA A 50 -5.20 -20.69 -13.98
N SER A 51 -5.76 -21.22 -15.08
CA SER A 51 -5.18 -21.18 -16.43
C SER A 51 -5.96 -20.27 -17.39
N ALA A 52 -7.06 -19.67 -16.94
CA ALA A 52 -7.88 -18.77 -17.73
C ALA A 52 -7.18 -17.43 -18.04
N PRO A 53 -7.52 -16.73 -19.14
CA PRO A 53 -6.97 -15.41 -19.43
C PRO A 53 -7.35 -14.39 -18.33
N PHE A 54 -6.35 -13.75 -17.72
CA PHE A 54 -6.59 -12.77 -16.64
C PHE A 54 -7.51 -11.63 -17.07
N ALA A 55 -7.44 -11.20 -18.33
CA ALA A 55 -8.30 -10.14 -18.88
C ALA A 55 -9.81 -10.49 -18.84
N GLU A 56 -10.16 -11.77 -18.88
CA GLU A 56 -11.55 -12.24 -18.82
C GLU A 56 -12.02 -12.41 -17.37
N VAL A 57 -11.14 -12.96 -16.53
CA VAL A 57 -11.49 -13.33 -15.15
C VAL A 57 -11.46 -12.12 -14.21
N ALA A 58 -10.44 -11.27 -14.31
CA ALA A 58 -10.20 -10.16 -13.38
C ALA A 58 -11.42 -9.22 -13.22
N PRO A 59 -12.11 -8.78 -14.30
CA PRO A 59 -13.28 -7.91 -14.15
C PRO A 59 -14.42 -8.55 -13.35
N ALA A 60 -14.61 -9.87 -13.45
CA ALA A 60 -15.68 -10.58 -12.75
C ALA A 60 -15.36 -10.79 -11.26
N LEU A 61 -14.08 -10.96 -10.92
CA LEU A 61 -13.65 -11.13 -9.52
C LEU A 61 -13.58 -9.81 -8.74
N LEU A 62 -13.24 -8.71 -9.44
CA LEU A 62 -12.95 -7.41 -8.83
C LEU A 62 -14.03 -6.91 -7.86
N PRO A 63 -15.35 -6.95 -8.16
CA PRO A 63 -16.37 -6.48 -7.22
C PRO A 63 -16.32 -7.20 -5.88
N THR A 64 -16.17 -8.53 -5.89
CA THR A 64 -16.09 -9.35 -4.69
C THR A 64 -14.83 -9.06 -3.87
N LEU A 65 -13.70 -8.81 -4.54
CA LEU A 65 -12.43 -8.48 -3.88
C LEU A 65 -12.49 -7.10 -3.22
N VAL A 66 -13.04 -6.11 -3.92
CA VAL A 66 -13.21 -4.75 -3.39
C VAL A 66 -14.13 -4.78 -2.18
N GLU A 67 -15.24 -5.50 -2.25
CA GLU A 67 -16.25 -5.63 -1.20
C GLU A 67 -15.83 -6.50 0.00
N GLY A 68 -14.73 -7.25 -0.13
CA GLY A 68 -14.23 -8.14 0.88
C GLY A 68 -13.84 -7.44 2.19
N PRO A 69 -13.61 -8.21 3.28
CA PRO A 69 -13.03 -7.67 4.49
C PRO A 69 -11.66 -7.09 4.13
N GLY A 70 -11.54 -5.77 4.16
CA GLY A 70 -10.31 -5.07 3.79
C GLY A 70 -9.13 -5.68 4.54
N VAL A 71 -8.20 -6.28 3.81
CA VAL A 71 -6.89 -6.79 4.26
C VAL A 71 -6.93 -7.41 5.67
N SER A 72 -7.80 -8.40 5.91
CA SER A 72 -7.70 -9.19 7.14
C SER A 72 -6.58 -10.23 6.97
N PRO A 73 -5.59 -10.31 7.88
CA PRO A 73 -4.43 -11.17 7.75
C PRO A 73 -4.73 -12.64 8.04
N SER A 74 -6.00 -13.02 8.23
CA SER A 74 -6.33 -14.42 8.42
C SER A 74 -6.08 -15.14 7.11
N PRO A 75 -5.08 -16.05 7.02
CA PRO A 75 -4.85 -16.78 5.80
C PRO A 75 -6.16 -17.44 5.40
N CYS A 76 -6.51 -17.31 4.13
CA CYS A 76 -7.68 -17.97 3.61
C CYS A 76 -7.57 -19.50 3.74
N GLU A 77 -6.40 -20.05 4.06
CA GLU A 77 -6.19 -21.49 4.20
C GLU A 77 -6.68 -22.10 5.53
N PRO A 78 -7.29 -23.31 5.51
CA PRO A 78 -7.74 -24.02 4.32
C PRO A 78 -8.96 -23.32 3.70
N LEU A 79 -8.87 -22.99 2.39
CA LEU A 79 -9.77 -22.08 1.62
C LEU A 79 -11.26 -22.28 1.87
N LEU A 80 -11.66 -23.53 2.11
CA LEU A 80 -13.05 -23.96 2.15
C LEU A 80 -13.37 -24.93 3.30
N ALA A 81 -12.38 -25.32 4.11
CA ALA A 81 -12.64 -26.21 5.24
C ALA A 81 -12.96 -25.37 6.50
N GLY A 82 -14.20 -25.45 6.96
CA GLY A 82 -14.65 -24.84 8.21
C GLY A 82 -15.91 -23.97 8.09
N ALA A 83 -16.40 -23.48 9.23
CA ALA A 83 -17.63 -22.71 9.38
C ALA A 83 -17.54 -21.25 8.87
N ARG A 84 -16.95 -21.01 7.69
CA ARG A 84 -16.90 -19.69 7.06
C ARG A 84 -18.24 -19.37 6.38
N SER A 85 -18.65 -18.09 6.43
CA SER A 85 -19.83 -17.62 5.70
C SER A 85 -19.65 -17.78 4.18
N PRO A 86 -20.75 -17.90 3.40
CA PRO A 86 -20.66 -17.95 1.94
C PRO A 86 -19.90 -16.76 1.32
N ARG A 87 -20.08 -15.55 1.87
CA ARG A 87 -19.37 -14.33 1.42
C ARG A 87 -17.86 -14.45 1.65
N SER A 88 -17.45 -14.96 2.81
CA SER A 88 -16.03 -15.18 3.12
C SER A 88 -15.40 -16.21 2.20
N LYS A 89 -16.13 -17.29 1.86
CA LYS A 89 -15.66 -18.32 0.93
C LYS A 89 -15.51 -17.78 -0.49
N ALA A 90 -16.47 -17.00 -0.97
CA ALA A 90 -16.40 -16.33 -2.26
C ALA A 90 -15.20 -15.39 -2.37
N PHE A 91 -15.00 -14.54 -1.35
CA PHE A 91 -13.86 -13.64 -1.27
C PHE A 91 -12.52 -14.41 -1.31
N CYS A 92 -12.36 -15.43 -0.45
CA CYS A 92 -11.12 -16.19 -0.39
C CYS A 92 -10.81 -16.93 -1.69
N ALA A 93 -11.82 -17.50 -2.35
CA ALA A 93 -11.65 -18.14 -3.65
C ALA A 93 -11.26 -17.13 -4.73
N ALA A 94 -11.93 -15.97 -4.80
CA ALA A 94 -11.58 -14.90 -5.73
C ALA A 94 -10.16 -14.39 -5.49
N GLN A 95 -9.76 -14.21 -4.23
CA GLN A 95 -8.43 -13.72 -3.87
C GLN A 95 -7.35 -14.73 -4.25
N ALA A 96 -7.59 -16.03 -4.04
CA ALA A 96 -6.66 -17.08 -4.48
C ALA A 96 -6.47 -17.05 -6.01
N VAL A 97 -7.56 -16.99 -6.80
CA VAL A 97 -7.45 -16.90 -8.27
C VAL A 97 -6.74 -15.61 -8.68
N TRP A 98 -7.08 -14.47 -8.10
CA TRP A 98 -6.44 -13.19 -8.39
C TRP A 98 -4.93 -13.22 -8.12
N SER A 99 -4.52 -13.66 -6.93
CA SER A 99 -3.11 -13.75 -6.55
C SER A 99 -2.34 -14.77 -7.41
N GLU A 100 -2.92 -15.93 -7.70
CA GLU A 100 -2.29 -16.92 -8.59
C GLU A 100 -2.10 -16.37 -10.02
N GLN A 101 -3.10 -15.65 -10.54
CA GLN A 101 -3.03 -15.00 -11.85
C GLN A 101 -2.01 -13.85 -11.87
N LEU A 102 -1.90 -13.06 -10.79
CA LEU A 102 -0.88 -12.04 -10.67
C LEU A 102 0.54 -12.63 -10.55
N ALA A 103 0.69 -13.81 -9.94
CA ALA A 103 1.97 -14.50 -9.87
C ALA A 103 2.40 -15.14 -11.21
N ARG A 104 1.43 -15.59 -12.04
CA ARG A 104 1.68 -16.39 -13.27
C ARG A 104 1.61 -15.58 -14.56
N GLY A 105 2.51 -15.84 -15.51
CA GLY A 105 2.48 -15.23 -16.86
C GLY A 105 3.39 -14.00 -17.06
N GLU A 106 3.26 -13.37 -18.23
CA GLU A 106 4.06 -12.20 -18.59
C GLU A 106 3.60 -10.95 -17.84
N ALA A 107 4.52 -10.31 -17.11
CA ALA A 107 4.23 -9.14 -16.28
C ALA A 107 3.61 -7.97 -17.06
N SER A 108 3.95 -7.81 -18.34
CA SER A 108 3.44 -6.76 -19.24
C SER A 108 1.94 -6.92 -19.52
N ALA A 109 1.49 -8.12 -19.87
CA ALA A 109 0.09 -8.40 -20.18
C ALA A 109 -0.82 -8.16 -18.95
N ARG A 110 -0.38 -8.58 -17.76
CA ARG A 110 -1.09 -8.36 -16.50
C ARG A 110 -1.16 -6.88 -16.14
N ALA A 111 -0.04 -6.16 -16.30
CA ALA A 111 0.01 -4.72 -16.08
C ALA A 111 -0.99 -3.99 -16.97
N ASP A 112 -1.10 -4.37 -18.25
CA ASP A 112 -2.08 -3.78 -19.16
C ASP A 112 -3.53 -4.03 -18.74
N VAL A 113 -3.85 -5.22 -18.22
CA VAL A 113 -5.19 -5.51 -17.67
C VAL A 113 -5.47 -4.64 -16.45
N LEU A 114 -4.56 -4.56 -15.49
CA LEU A 114 -4.72 -3.73 -14.29
C LEU A 114 -4.87 -2.24 -14.63
N VAL A 115 -4.08 -1.73 -15.59
CA VAL A 115 -4.19 -0.34 -16.06
C VAL A 115 -5.53 -0.08 -16.75
N LYS A 116 -6.06 -1.02 -17.53
CA LYS A 116 -7.41 -0.90 -18.14
C LYS A 116 -8.52 -0.91 -17.10
N LEU A 117 -8.40 -1.77 -16.08
CA LEU A 117 -9.34 -1.80 -14.96
C LEU A 117 -9.30 -0.47 -14.19
N LEU A 118 -8.10 0.03 -13.89
CA LEU A 118 -7.91 1.30 -13.18
C LEU A 118 -8.48 2.48 -13.97
N ALA A 119 -8.29 2.50 -15.29
CA ALA A 119 -8.84 3.53 -16.17
C ALA A 119 -10.37 3.57 -16.20
N SER A 120 -11.02 2.44 -15.90
CA SER A 120 -12.48 2.28 -15.94
C SER A 120 -13.12 2.43 -14.56
N ALA A 121 -12.31 2.40 -13.49
CA ALA A 121 -12.78 2.50 -12.12
C ALA A 121 -13.19 3.94 -11.78
N LYS A 122 -14.39 4.08 -11.18
CA LYS A 122 -14.93 5.39 -10.75
C LYS A 122 -14.97 5.54 -9.24
N GLU A 123 -15.04 4.43 -8.52
CA GLU A 123 -15.18 4.41 -7.07
C GLU A 123 -13.82 4.39 -6.38
N ALA A 124 -13.67 5.20 -5.33
CA ALA A 124 -12.41 5.34 -4.60
C ALA A 124 -11.89 4.02 -4.02
N ARG A 125 -12.79 3.13 -3.55
CA ARG A 125 -12.43 1.83 -3.00
C ARG A 125 -11.83 0.90 -4.06
N THR A 126 -12.45 0.85 -5.25
CA THR A 126 -11.95 0.07 -6.39
C THR A 126 -10.63 0.61 -6.91
N VAL A 127 -10.51 1.95 -7.00
CA VAL A 127 -9.26 2.61 -7.37
C VAL A 127 -8.15 2.28 -6.38
N SER A 128 -8.42 2.38 -5.07
CA SER A 128 -7.45 2.06 -4.03
C SER A 128 -6.99 0.59 -4.06
N PHE A 129 -7.92 -0.34 -4.28
CA PHE A 129 -7.59 -1.76 -4.45
C PHE A 129 -6.67 -1.98 -5.66
N LEU A 130 -7.04 -1.46 -6.83
CA LEU A 130 -6.26 -1.62 -8.06
C LEU A 130 -4.90 -0.90 -8.00
N LEU A 131 -4.83 0.25 -7.33
CA LEU A 131 -3.55 0.93 -7.10
C LEU A 131 -2.59 0.04 -6.34
N THR A 132 -3.02 -0.68 -5.28
CA THR A 132 -2.13 -1.61 -4.56
C THR A 132 -1.44 -2.60 -5.51
N ASP A 133 -2.19 -3.24 -6.42
CA ASP A 133 -1.62 -4.22 -7.34
C ASP A 133 -0.79 -3.56 -8.45
N VAL A 134 -1.22 -2.42 -9.00
CA VAL A 134 -0.43 -1.66 -9.99
C VAL A 134 0.90 -1.20 -9.39
N CYS A 135 0.91 -0.82 -8.11
CA CYS A 135 2.09 -0.35 -7.42
C CYS A 135 2.99 -1.50 -6.93
N VAL A 136 2.48 -2.70 -6.66
CA VAL A 136 3.30 -3.80 -6.09
C VAL A 136 3.66 -4.86 -7.12
N GLU A 137 2.73 -5.25 -8.00
CA GLU A 137 2.80 -6.52 -8.74
C GLU A 137 2.93 -6.36 -10.27
N ALA A 138 2.71 -5.15 -10.79
CA ALA A 138 2.77 -4.89 -12.23
C ALA A 138 4.17 -4.44 -12.67
N GLY A 139 4.62 -4.94 -13.84
CA GLY A 139 5.76 -4.37 -14.55
C GLY A 139 5.49 -2.88 -14.86
N TRP A 140 6.06 -1.99 -14.04
CA TRP A 140 5.84 -0.56 -14.15
C TRP A 140 6.18 -0.08 -15.56
N SER A 141 5.23 0.58 -16.21
CA SER A 141 5.35 1.03 -17.59
C SER A 141 4.99 2.52 -17.71
N PRO A 142 5.44 3.22 -18.77
CA PRO A 142 5.02 4.60 -19.02
C PRO A 142 3.49 4.78 -19.06
N ARG A 143 2.77 3.75 -19.53
CA ARG A 143 1.31 3.73 -19.55
C ARG A 143 0.71 3.65 -18.15
N ALA A 144 1.27 2.79 -17.29
CA ALA A 144 0.85 2.69 -15.89
C ALA A 144 1.11 4.01 -15.15
N GLU A 145 2.30 4.58 -15.30
CA GLU A 145 2.65 5.88 -14.71
C GLU A 145 1.67 6.99 -15.14
N ALA A 146 1.37 7.08 -16.44
CA ALA A 146 0.42 8.06 -16.96
C ALA A 146 -0.99 7.86 -16.39
N MET A 147 -1.43 6.61 -16.22
CA MET A 147 -2.73 6.31 -15.63
C MET A 147 -2.78 6.69 -14.14
N VAL A 148 -1.77 6.32 -13.35
CA VAL A 148 -1.71 6.67 -11.93
C VAL A 148 -1.63 8.18 -11.73
N ALA A 149 -0.90 8.91 -12.59
CA ALA A 149 -0.89 10.37 -12.58
C ALA A 149 -2.28 10.98 -12.84
N ARG A 150 -3.04 10.42 -13.79
CA ARG A 150 -4.43 10.84 -14.03
C ARG A 150 -5.34 10.57 -12.84
N VAL A 151 -5.20 9.42 -12.18
CA VAL A 151 -5.96 9.08 -10.97
C VAL A 151 -5.69 10.09 -9.85
N ARG A 152 -4.41 10.42 -9.61
CA ARG A 152 -4.02 11.47 -8.66
C ARG A 152 -4.68 12.81 -9.00
N ASP A 153 -4.59 13.24 -10.25
CA ASP A 153 -5.08 14.56 -10.68
C ASP A 153 -6.62 14.64 -10.69
N ALA A 154 -7.30 13.50 -10.84
CA ALA A 154 -8.75 13.40 -10.68
C ALA A 154 -9.21 13.46 -9.21
N GLY A 155 -8.29 13.36 -8.24
CA GLY A 155 -8.61 13.44 -6.81
C GLY A 155 -9.23 12.16 -6.24
N VAL A 156 -9.12 11.03 -6.93
CA VAL A 156 -9.60 9.73 -6.44
C VAL A 156 -8.42 8.97 -5.83
N ALA A 157 -8.40 8.82 -4.50
CA ALA A 157 -7.26 8.29 -3.74
C ALA A 157 -5.90 8.99 -4.06
N PRO A 158 -5.84 10.33 -4.03
CA PRO A 158 -4.69 11.08 -4.51
C PRO A 158 -3.40 10.82 -3.72
N GLU A 159 -3.50 10.49 -2.43
CA GLU A 159 -2.37 10.17 -1.56
C GLU A 159 -1.70 8.86 -1.99
N GLN A 160 -2.49 7.80 -2.19
CA GLN A 160 -2.00 6.49 -2.61
C GLN A 160 -1.42 6.55 -4.02
N ALA A 161 -2.08 7.27 -4.94
CA ALA A 161 -1.56 7.48 -6.29
C ALA A 161 -0.24 8.28 -6.29
N ALA A 162 -0.12 9.32 -5.45
CA ALA A 162 1.13 10.07 -5.29
C ALA A 162 2.25 9.19 -4.73
N ASN A 163 1.98 8.40 -3.68
CA ASN A 163 2.94 7.45 -3.13
C ASN A 163 3.42 6.44 -4.18
N CYS A 164 2.49 5.87 -4.94
CA CYS A 164 2.80 4.94 -6.02
C CYS A 164 3.76 5.52 -7.08
N LEU A 165 3.48 6.75 -7.53
CA LEU A 165 4.33 7.44 -8.50
C LEU A 165 5.73 7.72 -7.96
N LEU A 166 5.85 8.04 -6.68
CA LEU A 166 7.14 8.22 -6.02
C LEU A 166 7.86 6.89 -5.77
N LEU A 167 7.13 5.80 -5.50
CA LEU A 167 7.68 4.47 -5.28
C LEU A 167 8.17 3.81 -6.57
N ARG A 168 7.51 4.07 -7.70
CA ARG A 168 7.79 3.37 -8.97
C ARG A 168 8.26 4.22 -10.13
N GLY A 169 7.83 5.49 -10.19
CA GLY A 169 8.24 6.44 -11.23
C GLY A 169 9.50 7.22 -10.87
N ASP A 170 9.81 8.26 -11.65
CA ASP A 170 10.87 9.21 -11.34
C ASP A 170 10.46 10.10 -10.15
N VAL A 171 11.18 9.99 -9.02
CA VAL A 171 10.87 10.72 -7.79
C VAL A 171 10.92 12.22 -7.99
N SER A 172 11.93 12.72 -8.72
CA SER A 172 12.13 14.16 -8.96
C SER A 172 11.01 14.76 -9.80
N LYS A 173 10.53 14.01 -10.81
CA LYS A 173 9.40 14.39 -11.66
C LYS A 173 8.10 14.50 -10.86
N HIS A 174 7.83 13.55 -9.95
CA HIS A 174 6.53 13.46 -9.27
C HIS A 174 6.47 14.22 -7.94
N LEU A 175 7.62 14.54 -7.33
CA LEU A 175 7.72 15.25 -6.04
C LEU A 175 6.87 16.54 -5.98
N PRO A 176 6.92 17.47 -6.96
CA PRO A 176 6.14 18.70 -6.87
C PRO A 176 4.63 18.45 -6.82
N ALA A 177 4.14 17.43 -7.52
CA ALA A 177 2.73 17.06 -7.50
C ALA A 177 2.33 16.37 -6.19
N ALA A 178 3.19 15.49 -5.67
CA ALA A 178 3.00 14.85 -4.38
C ALA A 178 2.95 15.88 -3.23
N LEU A 179 3.84 16.87 -3.23
CA LEU A 179 3.81 17.96 -2.25
C LEU A 179 2.51 18.77 -2.32
N ARG A 180 1.94 18.96 -3.52
CA ARG A 180 0.62 19.62 -3.66
C ARG A 180 -0.51 18.79 -3.04
N VAL A 181 -0.48 17.46 -3.18
CA VAL A 181 -1.46 16.57 -2.53
C VAL A 181 -1.42 16.79 -1.02
N VAL A 182 -0.23 16.73 -0.42
CA VAL A 182 -0.08 16.91 1.03
C VAL A 182 -0.47 18.32 1.50
N LYS A 183 -0.10 19.38 0.75
CA LYS A 183 -0.45 20.77 1.08
C LYS A 183 -1.96 21.05 0.98
N ARG A 184 -2.67 20.33 0.11
CA ARG A 184 -4.11 20.47 -0.10
C ARG A 184 -4.94 19.60 0.84
N ALA A 185 -4.34 18.61 1.49
CA ALA A 185 -5.03 17.82 2.50
C ALA A 185 -5.63 18.74 3.56
N GLU A 186 -6.94 18.61 3.77
CA GLU A 186 -7.67 19.43 4.72
C GLU A 186 -7.09 19.22 6.12
N PRO A 187 -6.85 20.31 6.88
CA PRO A 187 -6.39 20.20 8.25
C PRO A 187 -7.53 19.64 9.11
N GLY A 188 -7.51 18.33 9.33
CA GLY A 188 -8.07 17.62 10.48
C GLY A 188 -9.45 18.05 10.98
N LEU A 189 -10.52 17.49 10.41
CA LEU A 189 -11.66 17.08 11.24
C LEU A 189 -11.25 15.83 12.05
N PRO A 190 -11.86 15.53 13.21
CA PRO A 190 -11.55 14.35 14.04
C PRO A 190 -11.65 12.99 13.34
N ARG A 191 -12.19 12.95 12.11
CA ARG A 191 -12.37 11.75 11.27
C ARG A 191 -11.50 11.74 10.00
N THR A 192 -10.71 12.80 9.76
CA THR A 192 -9.82 12.91 8.59
C THR A 192 -8.37 12.91 9.05
N TRP A 193 -7.49 12.29 8.27
CA TRP A 193 -6.07 12.22 8.58
C TRP A 193 -5.46 13.62 8.74
N ARG A 194 -4.57 13.77 9.73
CA ARG A 194 -3.75 14.98 9.87
C ARG A 194 -2.81 15.11 8.68
N ARG A 195 -2.41 16.34 8.33
CA ARG A 195 -1.49 16.57 7.20
C ARG A 195 -0.16 15.84 7.34
N SER A 196 0.35 15.64 8.56
CA SER A 196 1.55 14.85 8.83
C SER A 196 1.38 13.36 8.52
N GLN A 197 0.19 12.80 8.78
CA GLN A 197 -0.14 11.42 8.41
C GLN A 197 -0.22 11.27 6.90
N VAL A 198 -0.84 12.24 6.21
CA VAL A 198 -0.86 12.28 4.74
C VAL A 198 0.56 12.44 4.18
N TYR A 199 1.37 13.32 4.77
CA TYR A 199 2.78 13.50 4.43
C TYR A 199 3.55 12.18 4.51
N LEU A 200 3.42 11.47 5.64
CA LEU A 200 4.06 10.18 5.83
C LEU A 200 3.56 9.14 4.83
N SER A 201 2.25 9.04 4.64
CA SER A 201 1.65 8.09 3.68
C SER A 201 2.13 8.33 2.25
N VAL A 202 2.38 9.57 1.85
CA VAL A 202 2.84 9.91 0.51
C VAL A 202 4.34 9.68 0.36
N PHE A 203 5.14 10.13 1.33
CA PHE A 203 6.60 10.20 1.21
C PHE A 203 7.37 9.04 1.86
N ASN A 204 6.69 8.11 2.54
CA ASN A 204 7.34 6.88 3.03
C ASN A 204 7.67 5.93 1.86
N ILE A 205 8.72 6.28 1.12
CA ILE A 205 9.17 5.62 -0.11
C ILE A 205 10.53 4.91 0.06
N GLY A 206 10.94 4.67 1.32
CA GLY A 206 12.24 4.09 1.65
C GLY A 206 13.41 4.89 1.09
N ASP A 207 14.45 4.19 0.65
CA ASP A 207 15.70 4.79 0.17
C ASP A 207 15.55 5.67 -1.08
N ARG A 208 14.44 5.56 -1.80
CA ARG A 208 14.18 6.35 -3.02
C ARG A 208 14.19 7.85 -2.75
N VAL A 209 13.91 8.28 -1.52
CA VAL A 209 14.03 9.69 -1.10
C VAL A 209 15.44 10.25 -1.30
N HIS A 210 16.47 9.39 -1.30
CA HIS A 210 17.86 9.78 -1.51
C HIS A 210 18.26 9.90 -2.99
N GLU A 211 17.40 9.49 -3.92
CA GLU A 211 17.55 9.77 -5.37
C GLU A 211 17.32 11.25 -5.69
N LEU A 212 16.63 11.98 -4.80
CA LEU A 212 16.38 13.41 -4.95
C LEU A 212 17.68 14.23 -4.84
N ALA A 213 17.80 15.23 -5.72
CA ALA A 213 18.81 16.27 -5.56
C ALA A 213 18.69 16.95 -4.18
N ALA A 214 19.83 17.33 -3.59
CA ALA A 214 19.89 17.84 -2.22
C ALA A 214 18.90 18.98 -1.94
N ALA A 215 18.75 19.94 -2.87
CA ALA A 215 17.80 21.04 -2.73
C ALA A 215 16.33 20.57 -2.62
N ARG A 216 15.94 19.57 -3.40
CA ARG A 216 14.58 18.99 -3.38
C ARG A 216 14.33 18.15 -2.14
N ARG A 217 15.34 17.40 -1.70
CA ARG A 217 15.28 16.68 -0.43
C ARG A 217 15.16 17.63 0.76
N ASN A 218 15.88 18.75 0.72
CA ASN A 218 15.77 19.79 1.76
C ASN A 218 14.38 20.44 1.78
N GLU A 219 13.77 20.70 0.61
CA GLU A 219 12.38 21.18 0.52
C GLU A 219 11.40 20.24 1.24
N LEU A 220 11.55 18.93 1.00
CA LEU A 220 10.75 17.89 1.66
C LEU A 220 10.98 17.87 3.18
N VAL A 221 12.24 17.87 3.61
CA VAL A 221 12.62 17.90 5.03
C VAL A 221 12.08 19.13 5.75
N ASP A 222 12.24 20.31 5.14
CA ASP A 222 11.80 21.58 5.72
C ASP A 222 10.28 21.61 5.90
N TYR A 223 9.55 21.09 4.90
CA TYR A 223 8.10 20.97 5.00
C TYR A 223 7.67 19.93 6.06
N GLY A 224 8.37 18.80 6.17
CA GLY A 224 8.11 17.82 7.23
C GLY A 224 8.32 18.39 8.63
N PHE A 225 9.39 19.16 8.86
CA PHE A 225 9.60 19.84 10.15
C PHE A 225 8.56 20.92 10.43
N HIS A 226 8.06 21.61 9.40
CA HIS A 226 6.97 22.55 9.56
C HIS A 226 5.69 21.86 10.06
N LEU A 227 5.33 20.70 9.48
CA LEU A 227 4.19 19.91 9.94
C LEU A 227 4.41 19.36 11.35
N LEU A 228 5.62 18.94 11.67
CA LEU A 228 5.97 18.41 12.99
C LEU A 228 5.79 19.46 14.09
N ALA A 229 6.22 20.70 13.85
CA ALA A 229 6.05 21.81 14.79
C ALA A 229 4.56 22.18 14.97
N GLN A 230 3.75 22.08 13.92
CA GLN A 230 2.30 22.28 14.02
C GLN A 230 1.63 21.22 14.90
N ASP A 231 1.91 19.94 14.65
CA ASP A 231 1.32 18.86 15.44
C ASP A 231 1.77 18.89 16.91
N GLU A 232 3.03 19.26 17.18
CA GLU A 232 3.52 19.41 18.55
C GLU A 232 2.77 20.52 19.30
N ALA A 233 2.58 21.68 18.68
CA ALA A 233 1.81 22.78 19.25
C ALA A 233 0.33 22.41 19.53
N GLU A 234 -0.22 21.47 18.76
CA GLU A 234 -1.57 20.92 18.94
C GLU A 234 -1.63 19.72 19.90
N GLY A 235 -0.50 19.28 20.46
CA GLY A 235 -0.43 18.13 21.35
C GLY A 235 -0.63 16.77 20.67
N ALA A 236 -0.47 16.70 19.34
CA ALA A 236 -0.71 15.49 18.54
C ALA A 236 0.55 14.61 18.39
N SER A 237 1.16 14.23 19.52
CA SER A 237 2.46 13.53 19.57
C SER A 237 2.49 12.20 18.80
N ASP A 238 1.38 11.47 18.75
CA ASP A 238 1.34 10.13 18.16
C ASP A 238 1.43 10.17 16.62
N ALA A 239 0.77 11.14 15.99
CA ALA A 239 0.88 11.38 14.55
C ALA A 239 2.24 12.00 14.17
N ALA A 240 2.73 12.90 15.02
CA ALA A 240 4.02 13.57 14.87
C ALA A 240 5.21 12.60 14.97
N TYR A 241 5.12 11.57 15.84
CA TYR A 241 6.17 10.59 16.07
C TYR A 241 6.70 9.96 14.79
N PHE A 242 5.81 9.38 13.96
CA PHE A 242 6.24 8.70 12.74
C PHE A 242 6.85 9.66 11.72
N THR A 243 6.37 10.91 11.68
CA THR A 243 6.96 11.96 10.85
C THR A 243 8.37 12.31 11.33
N ALA A 244 8.60 12.41 12.64
CA ALA A 244 9.93 12.64 13.21
C ALA A 244 10.89 11.50 12.85
N ARG A 245 10.48 10.24 13.05
CA ARG A 245 11.28 9.06 12.69
C ARG A 245 11.66 9.06 11.21
N TYR A 246 10.68 9.30 10.34
CA TYR A 246 10.90 9.39 8.89
C TYR A 246 11.88 10.50 8.53
N LEU A 247 11.77 11.70 9.13
CA LEU A 247 12.74 12.78 8.92
C LEU A 247 14.14 12.37 9.37
N GLY A 248 14.24 11.66 10.49
CA GLY A 248 15.50 11.13 11.00
C GLY A 248 16.17 10.17 10.01
N PHE A 249 15.37 9.28 9.41
CA PHE A 249 15.80 8.40 8.33
C PHE A 249 16.30 9.19 7.11
N VAL A 250 15.50 10.14 6.59
CA VAL A 250 15.86 10.98 5.42
C VAL A 250 17.15 11.78 5.67
N LEU A 251 17.37 12.21 6.90
CA LEU A 251 18.55 12.97 7.32
C LEU A 251 19.73 12.11 7.77
N LYS A 252 19.56 10.78 7.82
CA LYS A 252 20.54 9.82 8.33
C LYS A 252 21.00 10.14 9.77
N VAL A 253 20.08 10.59 10.62
CA VAL A 253 20.35 10.84 12.03
C VAL A 253 20.32 9.49 12.78
N PRO A 254 21.38 9.13 13.53
CA PRO A 254 21.39 7.90 14.32
C PRO A 254 20.20 7.81 15.28
N GLY A 255 19.54 6.65 15.31
CA GLY A 255 18.34 6.44 16.15
C GLY A 255 17.11 7.25 15.72
N GLU A 256 17.20 8.01 14.62
CA GLU A 256 16.06 8.76 14.04
C GLU A 256 15.35 9.67 15.06
N PHE A 257 16.15 10.36 15.88
CA PHE A 257 15.72 11.22 17.00
C PHE A 257 15.08 10.50 18.19
N ALA A 258 14.83 9.21 18.09
CA ALA A 258 14.22 8.46 19.15
C ALA A 258 15.18 8.33 20.35
N PRO A 259 14.69 8.51 21.58
CA PRO A 259 15.51 8.25 22.75
C PRO A 259 15.79 6.75 22.89
N ASP A 260 16.73 6.40 23.78
CA ASP A 260 16.99 5.00 24.13
C ASP A 260 15.73 4.39 24.76
N SER A 261 15.16 3.40 24.06
CA SER A 261 13.94 2.73 24.50
C SER A 261 14.15 1.93 25.78
N THR A 262 15.36 1.50 26.10
CA THR A 262 15.63 0.64 27.27
C THR A 262 15.56 1.37 28.61
N LEU A 263 15.50 2.70 28.61
CA LEU A 263 15.44 3.50 29.84
C LEU A 263 14.09 3.31 30.55
N GLU A 264 14.13 3.12 31.88
CA GLU A 264 12.96 2.83 32.73
C GLU A 264 11.83 3.86 32.56
N LYS A 265 12.16 5.15 32.43
CA LYS A 265 11.17 6.23 32.20
C LYS A 265 10.31 6.06 30.93
N TYR A 266 10.74 5.22 29.99
CA TYR A 266 10.04 4.93 28.74
C TYR A 266 9.36 3.56 28.73
N GLN A 267 9.56 2.75 29.77
CA GLN A 267 8.97 1.42 29.88
C GLN A 267 7.68 1.46 30.68
N GLY A 268 6.62 0.86 30.15
CA GLY A 268 5.32 0.73 30.79
C GLY A 268 4.74 -0.69 30.67
N PRO A 269 3.61 -0.97 31.35
CA PRO A 269 3.03 -2.32 31.40
C PRO A 269 2.65 -2.93 30.04
N HIS A 270 2.48 -2.09 29.02
CA HIS A 270 2.04 -2.48 27.67
C HIS A 270 3.05 -2.06 26.58
N GLY A 271 4.31 -1.82 26.95
CA GLY A 271 5.36 -1.37 26.04
C GLY A 271 5.80 0.07 26.30
N LEU A 272 6.12 0.81 25.24
CA LEU A 272 6.65 2.17 25.35
C LEU A 272 5.60 3.16 25.88
N THR A 273 6.01 4.04 26.79
CA THR A 273 5.12 5.05 27.37
C THR A 273 4.88 6.21 26.39
N PRO A 274 3.77 6.96 26.50
CA PRO A 274 3.51 8.19 25.72
C PRO A 274 4.68 9.18 25.71
N ARG A 275 5.46 9.21 26.80
CA ARG A 275 6.64 10.07 26.94
C ARG A 275 7.73 9.76 25.90
N TYR A 276 7.92 8.50 25.52
CA TYR A 276 8.88 8.10 24.49
C TYR A 276 8.56 8.77 23.14
N PHE A 277 7.29 8.73 22.75
CA PHE A 277 6.80 9.30 21.50
C PHE A 277 6.92 10.83 21.50
N ALA A 278 6.50 11.48 22.59
CA ALA A 278 6.63 12.92 22.75
C ALA A 278 8.10 13.40 22.76
N ASP A 279 8.99 12.69 23.46
CA ASP A 279 10.41 13.06 23.51
C ASP A 279 11.10 12.85 22.14
N THR A 280 10.68 11.88 21.33
CA THR A 280 11.15 11.71 19.95
C THR A 280 10.85 12.96 19.09
N VAL A 281 9.62 13.49 19.20
CA VAL A 281 9.21 14.70 18.48
C VAL A 281 10.02 15.91 18.94
N LYS A 282 10.17 16.10 20.26
CA LYS A 282 10.97 17.19 20.83
C LYS A 282 12.43 17.13 20.41
N ASN A 283 13.05 15.94 20.43
CA ASN A 283 14.42 15.74 19.99
C ASN A 283 14.60 16.14 18.51
N ALA A 284 13.65 15.80 17.65
CA ALA A 284 13.69 16.18 16.23
C ALA A 284 13.61 17.70 16.05
N LEU A 285 12.71 18.37 16.76
CA LEU A 285 12.57 19.84 16.72
C LEU A 285 13.82 20.55 17.26
N HIS A 286 14.35 20.11 18.41
CA HIS A 286 15.61 20.63 18.96
C HIS A 286 16.79 20.42 18.02
N TRP A 287 16.90 19.24 17.39
CA TRP A 287 17.92 18.98 16.39
C TRP A 287 17.81 19.97 15.24
N ARG A 288 16.60 20.21 14.73
CA ARG A 288 16.37 21.15 13.64
C ARG A 288 16.80 22.57 14.01
N GLU A 289 16.51 23.03 15.21
CA GLU A 289 16.95 24.34 15.71
C GLU A 289 18.49 24.43 15.79
N ALA A 290 19.13 23.41 16.36
CA ALA A 290 20.57 23.34 16.50
C ALA A 290 21.31 23.31 15.15
N SER A 291 20.70 22.68 14.13
CA SER A 291 21.27 22.50 12.79
C SER A 291 21.03 23.67 11.82
N ARG A 292 20.24 24.70 12.19
CA ARG A 292 20.07 25.88 11.32
C ARG A 292 21.38 26.67 11.18
N PRO A 293 21.78 27.08 9.96
CA PRO A 293 22.98 27.89 9.77
C PRO A 293 22.87 29.21 10.56
N TRP A 294 24.00 29.65 11.14
CA TRP A 294 24.08 30.80 12.06
C TRP A 294 23.38 32.07 11.54
N SER A 295 23.44 32.33 10.22
CA SER A 295 22.82 33.50 9.58
C SER A 295 21.30 33.56 9.76
N SER A 296 20.62 32.42 9.84
CA SER A 296 19.16 32.32 10.01
C SER A 296 18.69 32.38 11.47
N ARG A 297 19.61 32.40 12.46
CA ARG A 297 19.27 32.54 13.89
C ARG A 297 19.09 34.00 14.34
N ARG A 298 19.69 34.97 13.63
CA ARG A 298 19.58 36.40 14.00
C ARG A 298 18.26 37.04 13.58
N GLU A 299 17.64 36.59 12.48
CA GLU A 299 16.39 37.17 11.99
C GLU A 299 15.17 36.86 12.87
N LEU A 300 15.28 35.88 13.77
CA LEU A 300 14.24 35.55 14.75
C LEU A 300 14.57 36.05 16.17
N GLY A 301 15.72 36.72 16.38
CA GLY A 301 16.29 36.93 17.72
C GLY A 301 16.90 38.30 18.05
N ASP A 302 16.92 39.28 17.15
CA ASP A 302 17.47 40.62 17.44
C ASP A 302 16.39 41.72 17.47
N SER A 303 15.42 41.57 18.38
CA SER A 303 14.60 42.68 18.91
C SER A 303 14.96 43.02 20.36
N ALA A 304 16.02 42.43 20.92
CA ALA A 304 16.50 42.73 22.26
C ALA A 304 17.67 43.72 22.20
N GLY A 305 17.32 45.01 22.20
CA GLY A 305 18.09 46.15 22.70
C GLY A 305 19.60 46.15 22.51
N ARG A 306 20.09 46.83 21.47
CA ARG A 306 21.42 47.46 21.55
C ARG A 306 21.29 48.76 22.35
N PRO A 307 22.04 48.97 23.44
CA PRO A 307 22.07 50.24 24.12
C PRO A 307 22.78 51.27 23.22
N VAL A 308 22.12 52.40 23.02
CA VAL A 308 22.67 53.59 22.35
C VAL A 308 23.80 54.15 23.23
N PRO A 309 25.02 54.37 22.70
CA PRO A 309 26.05 55.06 23.47
C PRO A 309 25.63 56.53 23.63
N ARG A 310 25.43 56.96 24.88
CA ARG A 310 25.27 58.37 25.22
C ARG A 310 26.59 59.08 24.92
N ARG A 311 26.51 60.14 24.13
CA ARG A 311 27.55 61.18 24.04
C ARG A 311 27.47 62.09 25.25
#